data_AF-A0A645C757-F1
#
_entry.id   AF-A0A645C757-F1
#
_cell.length_a   1.000
_cell.length_b   1.000
_cell.length_c   1.000
_cell.angle_alpha   90.00
_cell.angle_beta   90.00
_cell.angle_gamma   90.00
#
_symmetry.space_group_name_H-M   'P 1'
#
loop_
_entity.id
_entity.type
_entity.pdbx_description
1 polymer ?
#
loop_
_entity_poly.entity_id
_entity_poly.type
_entity_poly.pdbx_seq_one_letter_code
_entity_poly.pdbx_strand_id
1 'polypeptide(L)' 'MDRDLGKRITLKSTNIDMKEIESISESFKYVNEEIEFIYKGNINELINLLAKYNLDKLLIEEVKLEEAFLNYYEGENK' A
#
# COMPACT_ATOMS: atom_id res chain seq x y z
N MET A 1 11.97 18.13 -8.69
CA MET A 1 10.59 17.92 -8.18
C MET A 1 10.59 16.54 -7.57
N ASP A 2 10.60 16.45 -6.24
CA ASP A 2 10.37 15.17 -5.57
C ASP A 2 8.95 14.71 -5.93
N ARG A 3 8.86 13.59 -6.66
CA ARG A 3 7.57 12.96 -6.91
C ARG A 3 7.19 12.22 -5.64
N ASP A 4 6.11 12.63 -4.99
CA ASP A 4 5.55 11.85 -3.89
C ASP A 4 4.92 10.56 -4.46
N LEU A 5 5.62 9.45 -4.21
CA LEU A 5 5.20 8.12 -4.65
C LEU A 5 4.22 7.47 -3.66
N GLY A 6 3.96 8.10 -2.51
CA GLY A 6 3.11 7.57 -1.45
C GLY A 6 3.84 6.59 -0.53
N LYS A 7 3.06 5.97 0.35
CA LYS A 7 3.51 4.92 1.27
C LYS A 7 2.98 3.58 0.79
N ARG A 8 3.84 2.56 0.77
CA ARG A 8 3.41 1.17 0.63
C ARG A 8 2.96 0.67 1.99
N ILE A 9 1.73 0.18 2.02
CA ILE A 9 1.13 -0.42 3.20
C ILE A 9 0.99 -1.90 2.91
N THR A 10 1.55 -2.74 3.78
CA THR A 10 1.33 -4.18 3.75
C THR A 10 0.72 -4.60 5.07
N LEU A 11 -0.44 -5.23 5.03
CA LEU A 11 -1.13 -5.65 6.24
C LEU A 11 -1.77 -7.02 6.10
N LYS A 12 -2.00 -7.66 7.25
CA LYS A 12 -2.76 -8.90 7.39
C LYS A 12 -3.80 -8.70 8.48
N SER A 13 -5.03 -9.11 8.20
CA SER A 13 -6.14 -8.99 9.15
C SER A 13 -7.20 -10.03 8.85
N THR A 14 -7.87 -10.51 9.90
CA THR A 14 -8.94 -11.50 9.82
C THR A 14 -10.32 -10.91 9.53
N ASN A 15 -10.52 -9.61 9.77
CA ASN A 15 -11.84 -8.96 9.71
C ASN A 15 -11.87 -7.66 8.91
N ILE A 16 -10.87 -7.45 8.05
CA ILE A 16 -10.75 -6.22 7.26
C ILE A 16 -11.76 -6.17 6.11
N ASP A 17 -12.37 -5.00 5.89
CA ASP A 17 -13.19 -4.75 4.72
C ASP A 17 -12.31 -4.39 3.52
N MET A 18 -12.08 -5.37 2.65
CA MET A 18 -11.27 -5.22 1.43
C MET A 18 -11.74 -4.06 0.55
N LYS A 19 -13.05 -3.79 0.47
CA LYS A 19 -13.60 -2.74 -0.39
C LYS A 19 -13.32 -1.35 0.19
N GLU A 20 -13.39 -1.21 1.52
CA GLU A 20 -13.05 0.05 2.19
C GLU A 20 -11.57 0.40 1.94
N ILE A 21 -10.68 -0.58 2.03
CA ILE A 21 -9.25 -0.41 1.73
C ILE A 21 -9.01 -0.12 0.24
N GLU A 22 -9.61 -0.87 -0.67
CA GLU A 22 -9.45 -0.66 -2.12
C GLU A 22 -9.90 0.75 -2.52
N SER A 23 -10.95 1.29 -1.90
CA SER A 23 -11.49 2.64 -2.22
C SER A 23 -10.55 3.80 -1.90
N ILE A 24 -9.59 3.60 -0.99
CA ILE A 24 -8.61 4.63 -0.58
C ILE A 24 -7.21 4.37 -1.17
N SER A 25 -7.07 3.29 -1.94
CA SER A 25 -5.80 2.80 -2.45
C SER A 25 -5.54 3.34 -3.86
N GLU A 26 -4.34 3.82 -4.11
CA GLU A 26 -3.89 4.16 -5.49
C GLU A 26 -3.63 2.89 -6.31
N SER A 27 -3.17 1.84 -5.65
CA SER A 27 -3.06 0.49 -6.20
C SER A 27 -3.34 -0.50 -5.08
N PHE A 28 -3.93 -1.64 -5.43
CA PHE A 28 -4.34 -2.65 -4.47
C PHE A 28 -4.01 -4.03 -5.02
N LYS A 29 -3.40 -4.87 -4.19
CA LYS A 29 -3.20 -6.29 -4.49
C LYS A 29 -3.36 -7.12 -3.23
N TYR A 30 -3.81 -8.35 -3.44
CA TYR A 30 -3.87 -9.37 -2.41
C TYR A 30 -2.91 -10.49 -2.78
N VAL A 31 -1.90 -10.74 -1.95
CA VAL A 31 -0.83 -11.70 -2.22
C VAL A 31 -0.50 -12.44 -0.93
N ASN A 32 -0.49 -13.77 -0.96
CA ASN A 32 -0.08 -14.60 0.18
C ASN A 32 -0.80 -14.28 1.51
N GLU A 33 -2.12 -14.04 1.46
CA GLU A 33 -2.93 -13.63 2.61
C GLU A 33 -2.62 -12.24 3.19
N GLU A 34 -1.85 -11.45 2.46
CA GLU A 34 -1.54 -10.06 2.80
C GLU A 34 -2.17 -9.14 1.78
N ILE A 35 -2.62 -7.98 2.26
CA ILE A 35 -3.09 -6.88 1.44
C ILE A 35 -1.92 -5.92 1.31
N GLU A 36 -1.57 -5.58 0.08
CA GLU A 36 -0.59 -4.54 -0.20
C GLU A 36 -1.22 -3.45 -1.06
N PHE A 37 -1.04 -2.20 -0.65
CA PHE A 37 -1.55 -1.06 -1.38
C PHE A 37 -0.66 0.16 -1.22
N ILE A 38 -0.80 1.10 -2.15
CA ILE A 38 -0.18 2.42 -2.04
C ILE A 38 -1.18 3.44 -1.52
N TYR A 39 -0.78 4.18 -0.49
CA TYR A 39 -1.56 5.23 0.14
C TYR A 39 -0.85 6.58 0.06
N LYS A 40 -1.55 7.61 -0.43
CA LYS A 40 -1.05 9.00 -0.57
C LYS A 40 -1.75 10.02 0.32
N GLY A 41 -2.66 9.57 1.17
CA GLY A 41 -3.41 10.45 2.08
C GLY A 41 -2.67 10.75 3.38
N ASN A 42 -3.40 11.30 4.35
CA ASN A 42 -2.89 11.59 5.68
C ASN A 42 -2.71 10.30 6.49
N ILE A 43 -1.48 10.04 6.96
CA ILE A 43 -1.19 8.81 7.72
C ILE A 43 -2.08 8.65 8.96
N ASN A 44 -2.47 9.75 9.62
CA ASN A 44 -3.34 9.67 10.80
C ASN A 44 -4.75 9.19 10.43
N GLU A 45 -5.26 9.55 9.25
CA GLU A 45 -6.54 9.05 8.76
C GLU A 45 -6.46 7.56 8.46
N LEU A 46 -5.36 7.10 7.86
CA LEU A 46 -5.11 5.68 7.64
C LEU A 46 -5.05 4.91 8.96
N ILE A 47 -4.29 5.38 9.94
CA ILE A 47 -4.18 4.70 11.24
C ILE A 47 -5.54 4.64 11.94
N ASN A 48 -6.32 5.73 11.90
CA ASN A 48 -7.67 5.75 12.46
C ASN A 48 -8.63 4.78 11.75
N LEU A 49 -8.52 4.67 10.42
CA LEU A 49 -9.28 3.69 9.65
C LEU A 49 -8.91 2.26 10.05
N LEU A 50 -7.61 1.96 10.07
CA LEU A 50 -7.09 0.63 10.34
C LEU A 50 -7.33 0.19 11.79
N ALA A 51 -7.41 1.14 12.73
CA ALA A 51 -7.72 0.87 14.14
C ALA A 51 -9.11 0.25 14.38
N LYS A 52 -10.00 0.26 13.37
CA LYS A 52 -11.30 -0.44 13.42
C LYS A 52 -11.17 -1.96 13.31
N TYR A 53 -10.03 -2.47 12.84
CA TYR A 53 -9.83 -3.90 12.54
C TYR A 53 -8.78 -4.51 13.46
N ASN A 54 -8.78 -5.84 13.53
CA ASN A 54 -7.74 -6.60 14.23
C ASN A 54 -6.62 -6.92 13.24
N LEU A 55 -5.50 -6.22 13.36
CA LEU A 55 -4.34 -6.40 12.49
C LEU A 55 -3.39 -7.42 13.09
N ASP A 56 -3.04 -8.45 12.30
CA ASP A 56 -2.00 -9.42 12.63
C ASP A 56 -0.62 -8.92 12.18
N LYS A 57 -0.59 -8.08 11.14
CA LYS A 57 0.61 -7.47 10.57
C LYS A 57 0.26 -6.08 10.03
N LEU A 58 1.16 -5.12 10.25
CA LEU A 58 1.13 -3.81 9.61
C LEU A 58 2.58 -3.37 9.34
N LEU A 59 2.88 -3.12 8.07
CA LEU A 59 4.12 -2.54 7.59
C LEU A 59 3.78 -1.28 6.77
N ILE A 60 4.49 -0.20 7.06
CA ILE A 60 4.31 1.10 6.42
C ILE A 60 5.70 1.57 6.01
N GLU A 61 5.91 1.73 4.71
CA GLU A 61 7.20 2.12 4.15
C GLU A 61 7.03 3.18 3.06
N GLU A 62 8.04 4.03 2.91
CA GLU A 62 8.14 4.97 1.79
C GLU A 62 8.32 4.20 0.48
N VAL A 63 7.52 4.52 -0.55
CA VAL A 63 7.78 3.98 -1.88
C VAL A 63 9.07 4.61 -2.40
N LYS A 64 10.09 3.78 -2.61
CA LYS A 64 11.39 4.24 -3.08
C LYS A 64 11.35 4.53 -4.57
N LEU A 65 12.02 5.62 -4.97
CA LEU A 65 12.12 6.03 -6.36
C LEU A 65 12.72 4.90 -7.22
N GLU A 66 13.74 4.23 -6.69
CA GLU A 66 14.46 3.14 -7.34
C GLU A 66 13.56 1.93 -7.66
N GLU A 67 12.58 1.63 -6.80
CA GLU A 67 11.59 0.57 -7.05
C GLU A 67 10.59 0.97 -8.15
N ALA A 68 10.19 2.24 -8.19
CA ALA A 68 9.33 2.75 -9.26
C ALA A 68 10.03 2.74 -10.63
N PHE A 69 11.36 2.88 -10.66
CA PHE A 69 12.17 2.84 -11.89
C PHE A 69 12.55 1.43 -12.35
N LEU A 70 12.63 0.43 -11.46
CA LEU A 70 12.93 -0.95 -11.87
C LEU A 70 11.88 -1.46 -12.89
N ASN A 71 10.61 -1.12 -12.68
CA ASN A 71 9.51 -1.42 -13.62
C ASN A 71 9.66 -0.72 -14.99
N TYR A 72 10.38 0.42 -15.06
CA TYR A 72 10.63 1.14 -16.31
C TYR A 72 11.70 0.46 -17.16
N TYR A 73 12.74 -0.13 -16.54
CA TYR A 73 13.82 -0.81 -17.26
C TYR A 73 13.48 -2.25 -17.68
N GLU A 74 12.59 -2.94 -16.96
CA GLU A 74 12.10 -4.26 -17.37
C GLU A 74 11.18 -4.20 -18.60
N GLY A 75 10.65 -3.02 -18.94
CA GLY A 75 9.84 -2.80 -20.14
C GLY A 75 10.62 -2.55 -21.43
N GLU A 76 11.93 -2.26 -21.38
CA GLU A 76 12.76 -1.98 -22.57
C GLU A 76 13.56 -3.21 -23.05
N ASN A 77 13.35 -4.39 -22.45
CA ASN A 77 13.95 -5.66 -22.88
C ASN A 77 12.92 -6.68 -23.42
N LYS A 78 11.85 -6.21 -24.05
CA LYS A 78 10.95 -7.04 -24.87
C LYS A 78 10.81 -6.50 -26.28
#